data_AF-A0A2G5MII3-F1
#
_entry.id   AF-A0A2G5MII3-F1
#
_cell.length_a   1.000
_cell.length_b   1.000
_cell.length_c   1.000
_cell.angle_alpha   90.00
_cell.angle_beta   90.00
_cell.angle_gamma   90.00
#
_symmetry.space_group_name_H-M   'P 1'
#
loop_
_entity.id
_entity.type
_entity.pdbx_description
1 polymer ?
#
loop_
_entity_poly.entity_id
_entity_poly.type
_entity_poly.pdbx_seq_one_letter_code
_entity_poly.pdbx_strand_id
1 'polypeptide(L)'
;MLKGYSLLNKSRKKPATKKYLAYLEWKASAGHAIEQAKKRVVQTWGYRCLSFISNGLWFIVRPVCLFMSCGVGSFLIALVTIGSAATVSVTSTEIFKEYGETADWEALLSTSHLWPAVLFSLVAVACITLREMGVVDSAKKKERELQQQLNTMPPKNFLTAYRDALIDTRMLYEQQLMGGASAVSSQSIGDDIRLVMAKMLMLAQQWEGAPSETYRANIMLVEEDKAWCMANLAKEINSSPFFLFGSNLDARLDSTDGVLHISSDELSTVFDGKQDGQPDADIEPICFPFALHNTKLVSHHPNIPGAPEAVSTLRPQYIANCRTHFDEWLERELHDDSHISPFYQGVVSKYYGKHKFAVSILAIPLFVKGGDGLKQRVGCLNIYKGKKDILMGDSRNNQFVELMLPLCSFLSDMILSYRVYKDGEATKHERAH
;
A
#
# COMPACT_ATOMS: atom_id res chain seq x y z
N MET A 1 -65.53 6.68 35.59
CA MET A 1 -66.49 6.23 34.56
C MET A 1 -65.70 6.14 33.25
N LEU A 2 -65.48 5.03 32.54
CA LEU A 2 -66.14 3.73 32.35
C LEU A 2 -65.02 2.66 32.17
N LYS A 3 -65.07 1.51 32.85
CA LYS A 3 -65.39 0.16 32.30
C LYS A 3 -65.00 -0.01 30.82
N GLY A 4 -64.18 -0.95 30.36
CA GLY A 4 -63.76 -2.25 30.89
C GLY A 4 -63.81 -3.24 29.71
N TYR A 5 -62.69 -3.86 29.34
CA TYR A 5 -62.67 -5.03 28.47
C TYR A 5 -61.48 -5.93 28.84
N SER A 6 -61.77 -6.98 29.60
CA SER A 6 -60.91 -8.14 29.77
C SER A 6 -61.50 -9.29 28.96
N LEU A 7 -60.81 -9.78 27.93
CA LEU A 7 -61.03 -11.12 27.42
C LEU A 7 -59.70 -11.81 27.19
N LEU A 8 -59.51 -12.86 27.98
CA LEU A 8 -58.54 -13.92 27.80
C LEU A 8 -58.63 -14.50 26.38
N ASN A 9 -57.48 -14.74 25.75
CA ASN A 9 -57.34 -15.93 24.91
C ASN A 9 -55.92 -16.51 24.99
N LYS A 10 -55.76 -17.50 25.88
CA LYS A 10 -54.64 -18.45 25.89
C LYS A 10 -54.96 -19.51 24.82
N SER A 11 -54.19 -19.57 23.73
CA SER A 11 -54.20 -20.75 22.85
C SER A 11 -52.83 -21.02 22.23
N ARG A 12 -52.18 -22.06 22.79
CA ARG A 12 -51.24 -23.03 22.19
C ARG A 12 -50.34 -22.56 21.03
N LYS A 13 -49.11 -22.12 21.36
CA LYS A 13 -47.97 -22.17 20.44
C LYS A 13 -47.58 -23.63 20.18
N LYS A 14 -47.87 -24.15 18.98
CA LYS A 14 -47.38 -25.46 18.51
C LYS A 14 -45.86 -25.41 18.30
N PRO A 15 -45.08 -26.43 18.73
CA PRO A 15 -43.61 -26.45 18.62
C PRO A 15 -43.07 -26.80 17.21
N ALA A 16 -43.89 -26.68 16.16
CA ALA A 16 -43.53 -27.14 14.81
C ALA A 16 -42.60 -26.18 14.03
N THR A 17 -42.49 -24.91 14.45
CA THR A 17 -41.73 -23.90 13.70
C THR A 17 -40.22 -24.01 13.88
N LYS A 18 -39.73 -24.47 15.03
CA LYS A 18 -38.28 -24.50 15.32
C LYS A 18 -37.54 -25.59 14.53
N LYS A 19 -38.17 -26.77 14.35
CA LYS A 19 -37.61 -27.85 13.52
C LYS A 19 -37.61 -27.51 12.03
N TYR A 20 -38.63 -26.79 11.57
CA TYR A 20 -38.72 -26.38 10.17
C TYR A 20 -37.68 -25.30 9.80
N LEU A 21 -37.44 -24.34 10.71
CA LEU A 21 -36.39 -23.33 10.54
C LEU A 21 -34.98 -23.95 10.52
N ALA A 22 -34.68 -24.88 11.43
CA ALA A 22 -33.40 -25.58 11.44
C ALA A 22 -33.17 -26.41 10.16
N TYR A 23 -34.23 -27.00 9.61
CA TYR A 23 -34.15 -27.72 8.32
C TYR A 23 -33.88 -26.78 7.14
N LEU A 24 -34.46 -25.58 7.13
CA LEU A 24 -34.22 -24.57 6.08
C LEU A 24 -32.79 -24.00 6.15
N GLU A 25 -32.26 -23.73 7.33
CA GLU A 25 -30.87 -23.28 7.51
C GLU A 25 -29.86 -24.37 7.09
N TRP A 26 -30.11 -25.62 7.47
CA TRP A 26 -29.28 -26.75 7.03
C TRP A 26 -29.32 -26.93 5.51
N LYS A 27 -30.51 -26.83 4.89
CA LYS A 27 -30.67 -26.95 3.43
C LYS A 27 -29.98 -25.80 2.68
N ALA A 28 -30.00 -24.58 3.22
CA ALA A 28 -29.29 -23.43 2.65
C ALA A 28 -27.77 -23.59 2.76
N SER A 29 -27.27 -24.03 3.93
CA SER A 29 -25.84 -24.29 4.16
C SER A 29 -25.32 -25.44 3.29
N ALA A 30 -26.07 -26.53 3.18
CA ALA A 30 -25.73 -27.68 2.32
C ALA A 30 -25.74 -27.30 0.83
N GLY A 31 -26.71 -26.50 0.39
CA GLY A 31 -26.75 -25.97 -0.98
C GLY A 31 -25.51 -25.14 -1.31
N HIS A 32 -25.11 -24.24 -0.41
CA HIS A 32 -23.93 -23.40 -0.57
C HIS A 32 -22.61 -24.21 -0.56
N ALA A 33 -22.54 -25.27 0.26
CA ALA A 33 -21.40 -26.17 0.30
C ALA A 33 -21.28 -27.04 -0.96
N ILE A 34 -22.41 -27.55 -1.49
CA ILE A 34 -22.45 -28.30 -2.75
C ILE A 34 -22.06 -27.40 -3.93
N GLU A 35 -22.49 -26.15 -3.94
CA GLU A 35 -22.15 -25.21 -5.01
C GLU A 35 -20.67 -24.78 -4.97
N GLN A 36 -20.09 -24.61 -3.78
CA GLN A 36 -18.64 -24.42 -3.63
C GLN A 36 -17.85 -25.67 -4.02
N ALA A 37 -18.33 -26.87 -3.68
CA ALA A 37 -17.70 -28.13 -4.09
C ALA A 37 -17.73 -28.32 -5.62
N LYS A 38 -18.85 -28.00 -6.28
CA LYS A 38 -18.95 -28.00 -7.75
C LYS A 38 -17.98 -27.01 -8.39
N LYS A 39 -17.88 -25.77 -7.85
CA LYS A 39 -16.91 -24.76 -8.33
C LYS A 39 -15.46 -25.24 -8.17
N ARG A 40 -15.13 -25.89 -7.05
CA ARG A 40 -13.79 -26.45 -6.80
C ARG A 40 -13.49 -27.63 -7.73
N VAL A 41 -14.41 -28.56 -7.98
CA VAL A 41 -14.17 -29.70 -8.88
C VAL A 41 -13.98 -29.22 -10.33
N VAL A 42 -14.80 -28.26 -10.80
CA VAL A 42 -14.65 -27.66 -12.14
C VAL A 42 -13.33 -26.91 -12.28
N GLN A 43 -12.90 -26.16 -11.26
CA GLN A 43 -11.58 -25.53 -11.25
C GLN A 43 -10.45 -26.57 -11.24
N THR A 44 -10.53 -27.60 -10.40
CA THR A 44 -9.43 -28.56 -10.24
C THR A 44 -9.24 -29.45 -11.48
N TRP A 45 -10.34 -29.81 -12.17
CA TRP A 45 -10.28 -30.55 -13.43
C TRP A 45 -9.86 -29.69 -14.63
N GLY A 46 -10.34 -28.45 -14.70
CA GLY A 46 -9.91 -27.50 -15.74
C GLY A 46 -8.42 -27.19 -15.67
N TYR A 47 -7.88 -26.97 -14.46
CA TYR A 47 -6.47 -26.63 -14.28
C TYR A 47 -5.52 -27.82 -14.50
N ARG A 48 -5.93 -29.07 -14.21
CA ARG A 48 -5.08 -30.25 -14.39
C ARG A 48 -4.96 -30.74 -15.83
N CYS A 49 -6.00 -30.58 -16.66
CA CYS A 49 -5.88 -30.85 -18.10
C CYS A 49 -5.06 -29.76 -18.82
N LEU A 50 -5.09 -28.52 -18.33
CA LEU A 50 -4.35 -27.40 -18.92
C LEU A 50 -2.88 -27.31 -18.51
N SER A 51 -2.50 -27.80 -17.32
CA SER A 51 -1.09 -27.79 -16.88
C SER A 51 -0.20 -28.83 -17.56
N PHE A 52 -0.78 -29.75 -18.36
CA PHE A 52 -0.03 -30.77 -19.08
C PHE A 52 0.40 -30.32 -20.49
N ILE A 53 -0.12 -29.17 -20.96
CA ILE A 53 0.26 -28.57 -22.24
C ILE A 53 1.28 -27.47 -21.95
N SER A 54 2.52 -27.68 -22.40
CA SER A 54 3.72 -26.91 -22.06
C SER A 54 3.57 -25.38 -22.21
N ASN A 55 4.37 -24.63 -21.45
CA ASN A 55 4.52 -23.17 -21.53
C ASN A 55 4.79 -22.64 -22.96
N GLY A 56 5.28 -23.49 -23.88
CA GLY A 56 5.52 -23.13 -25.28
C GLY A 56 4.25 -23.08 -26.14
N LEU A 57 3.28 -23.98 -25.94
CA LEU A 57 2.04 -23.99 -26.73
C LEU A 57 1.10 -22.86 -26.32
N TRP A 58 1.18 -22.44 -25.05
CA TRP A 58 0.33 -21.38 -24.51
C TRP A 58 0.55 -20.01 -25.18
N PHE A 59 1.76 -19.75 -25.68
CA PHE A 59 2.07 -18.53 -26.44
C PHE A 59 1.30 -18.43 -27.77
N ILE A 60 1.00 -19.57 -28.39
CA ILE A 60 0.25 -19.66 -29.66
C ILE A 60 -1.26 -19.75 -29.39
N VAL A 61 -1.66 -20.50 -28.36
CA VAL A 61 -3.08 -20.72 -28.04
C VAL A 61 -3.75 -19.45 -27.52
N ARG A 62 -3.04 -18.64 -26.72
CA ARG A 62 -3.59 -17.41 -26.12
C ARG A 62 -4.10 -16.38 -27.14
N PRO A 63 -3.33 -15.96 -28.17
CA PRO A 63 -3.82 -15.01 -29.17
C PRO A 63 -4.99 -15.58 -29.96
N VAL A 64 -5.03 -16.89 -30.22
CA VAL A 64 -6.17 -17.56 -30.88
C VAL A 64 -7.41 -17.52 -29.99
N CYS A 65 -7.31 -17.82 -28.70
CA CYS A 65 -8.43 -17.71 -27.77
C CYS A 65 -8.97 -16.27 -27.68
N LEU A 66 -8.08 -15.28 -27.64
CA LEU A 66 -8.46 -13.87 -27.61
C LEU A 66 -9.15 -13.45 -28.92
N PHE A 67 -8.64 -13.87 -30.07
CA PHE A 67 -9.29 -13.64 -31.36
C PHE A 67 -10.67 -14.32 -31.43
N MET A 68 -10.79 -15.57 -30.99
CA MET A 68 -12.05 -16.31 -30.95
C MET A 68 -13.09 -15.67 -30.01
N SER A 69 -12.64 -14.94 -28.98
CA SER A 69 -13.50 -14.18 -28.07
C SER A 69 -14.02 -12.86 -28.64
N CYS A 70 -13.48 -12.37 -29.77
CA CYS A 70 -13.93 -11.13 -30.40
C CYS A 70 -15.21 -11.35 -31.24
N GLY A 71 -15.84 -10.27 -31.70
CA GLY A 71 -17.06 -10.36 -32.52
C GLY A 71 -16.87 -11.16 -33.81
N VAL A 72 -15.72 -11.00 -34.48
CA VAL A 72 -15.38 -11.74 -35.71
C VAL A 72 -15.13 -13.22 -35.42
N GLY A 73 -14.43 -13.53 -34.34
CA GLY A 73 -14.19 -14.91 -33.90
C GLY A 73 -15.49 -15.64 -33.55
N SER A 74 -16.40 -14.98 -32.82
CA SER A 74 -17.71 -15.54 -32.49
C SER A 74 -18.57 -15.81 -33.73
N PHE A 75 -18.50 -14.95 -34.75
CA PHE A 75 -19.16 -15.18 -36.03
C PHE A 75 -18.60 -16.40 -36.78
N LEU A 76 -17.27 -16.56 -36.83
CA LEU A 76 -16.63 -17.73 -37.43
C LEU A 76 -17.01 -19.04 -36.73
N ILE A 77 -17.07 -19.03 -35.39
CA ILE A 77 -17.53 -20.20 -34.62
C ILE A 77 -18.97 -20.56 -34.95
N ALA A 78 -19.84 -19.56 -35.09
CA ALA A 78 -21.23 -19.79 -35.47
C ALA A 78 -21.30 -20.46 -36.86
N LEU A 79 -20.53 -20.00 -37.84
CA LEU A 79 -20.45 -20.62 -39.16
C LEU A 79 -19.93 -22.06 -39.12
N VAL A 80 -18.85 -22.31 -38.36
CA VAL A 80 -18.29 -23.67 -38.21
C VAL A 80 -19.28 -24.61 -37.53
N THR A 81 -20.02 -24.12 -36.51
CA THR A 81 -21.01 -24.92 -35.79
C THR A 81 -22.22 -25.24 -36.68
N ILE A 82 -22.72 -24.24 -37.42
CA ILE A 82 -23.82 -24.43 -38.38
C ILE A 82 -23.39 -25.40 -39.49
N GLY A 83 -22.20 -25.21 -40.05
CA GLY A 83 -21.64 -26.09 -41.08
C GLY A 83 -21.47 -27.52 -40.58
N SER A 84 -20.90 -27.71 -39.39
CA SER A 84 -20.76 -29.03 -38.76
C SER A 84 -22.12 -29.69 -38.53
N ALA A 85 -23.11 -28.95 -38.02
CA ALA A 85 -24.46 -29.48 -37.80
C ALA A 85 -25.12 -29.89 -39.12
N ALA A 86 -24.95 -29.10 -40.19
CA ALA A 86 -25.46 -29.42 -41.52
C ALA A 86 -24.78 -30.68 -42.10
N THR A 87 -23.45 -30.80 -42.00
CA THR A 87 -22.70 -31.98 -42.46
C THR A 87 -23.11 -33.24 -41.71
N VAL A 88 -23.24 -33.17 -40.39
CA VAL A 88 -23.73 -34.30 -39.56
C VAL A 88 -25.17 -34.66 -39.94
N SER A 89 -26.04 -33.69 -40.17
CA SER A 89 -27.43 -33.93 -40.59
C SER A 89 -27.50 -34.70 -41.91
N VAL A 90 -26.77 -34.26 -42.94
CA VAL A 90 -26.74 -34.91 -44.26
C VAL A 90 -26.16 -36.33 -44.17
N THR A 91 -25.00 -36.47 -43.52
CA THR A 91 -24.29 -37.76 -43.44
C THR A 91 -24.96 -38.77 -42.51
N SER A 92 -25.74 -38.32 -41.52
CA SER A 92 -26.42 -39.21 -40.57
C SER A 92 -27.35 -40.20 -41.25
N THR A 93 -28.07 -39.79 -42.30
CA THR A 93 -29.04 -40.64 -42.99
C THR A 93 -28.36 -41.81 -43.71
N GLU A 94 -27.20 -41.55 -44.31
CA GLU A 94 -26.39 -42.57 -45.00
C GLU A 94 -25.71 -43.51 -43.99
N ILE A 95 -25.16 -42.96 -42.89
CA ILE A 95 -24.56 -43.74 -41.81
C ILE A 95 -25.59 -44.70 -41.17
N PHE A 96 -26.82 -44.24 -40.92
CA PHE A 96 -27.88 -45.09 -40.37
C PHE A 96 -28.28 -46.22 -41.32
N LYS A 97 -28.29 -45.94 -42.63
CA LYS A 97 -28.62 -46.94 -43.65
C LYS A 97 -27.56 -48.03 -43.73
N GLU A 98 -26.29 -47.66 -43.79
CA GLU A 98 -25.16 -48.62 -43.87
C GLU A 98 -25.03 -49.46 -42.59
N TYR A 99 -25.25 -48.85 -41.42
CA TYR A 99 -25.25 -49.57 -40.15
C TYR A 99 -26.38 -50.61 -40.07
N GLY A 100 -27.58 -50.26 -40.56
CA GLY A 100 -28.73 -51.15 -40.60
C GLY A 100 -28.55 -52.37 -41.52
N GLU A 101 -27.71 -52.24 -42.56
CA GLU A 101 -27.46 -53.30 -43.55
C GLU A 101 -26.34 -54.26 -43.14
N THR A 102 -25.32 -53.79 -42.41
CA THR A 102 -24.12 -54.59 -42.09
C THR A 102 -24.06 -55.12 -40.66
N ALA A 103 -24.66 -54.40 -39.68
CA ALA A 103 -24.64 -54.75 -38.25
C ALA A 103 -23.24 -55.09 -37.68
N ASP A 104 -22.17 -54.64 -38.34
CA ASP A 104 -20.78 -54.91 -37.99
C ASP A 104 -20.02 -53.60 -37.74
N TRP A 105 -19.28 -53.54 -36.63
CA TRP A 105 -18.55 -52.35 -36.19
C TRP A 105 -17.36 -52.04 -37.08
N GLU A 106 -16.72 -53.05 -37.66
CA GLU A 106 -15.59 -52.85 -38.57
C GLU A 106 -16.04 -52.19 -39.87
N ALA A 107 -17.20 -52.61 -40.41
CA ALA A 107 -17.81 -52.02 -41.59
C ALA A 107 -18.17 -50.54 -41.35
N LEU A 108 -18.78 -50.22 -40.20
CA LEU A 108 -19.15 -48.84 -39.83
C LEU A 108 -17.93 -47.91 -39.70
N LEU A 109 -16.83 -48.39 -39.08
CA LEU A 109 -15.61 -47.60 -38.92
C LEU A 109 -14.86 -47.37 -40.25
N SER A 110 -15.14 -48.21 -41.26
CA SER A 110 -14.59 -48.09 -42.60
C SER A 110 -15.39 -47.16 -43.52
N THR A 111 -16.59 -46.73 -43.12
CA THR A 111 -17.43 -45.80 -43.90
C THR A 111 -16.73 -44.46 -44.11
N SER A 112 -16.62 -44.03 -45.37
CA SER A 112 -15.93 -42.80 -45.78
C SER A 112 -16.52 -41.51 -45.21
N HIS A 113 -17.81 -41.52 -44.86
CA HIS A 113 -18.55 -40.34 -44.39
C HIS A 113 -18.51 -40.14 -42.87
N LEU A 114 -18.11 -41.15 -42.10
CA LEU A 114 -18.08 -41.10 -40.63
C LEU A 114 -16.98 -40.15 -40.12
N TRP A 115 -15.75 -40.33 -40.62
CA TRP A 115 -14.58 -39.58 -40.14
C TRP A 115 -14.65 -38.07 -40.39
N PRO A 116 -15.10 -37.58 -41.57
CA PRO A 116 -15.34 -36.16 -41.78
C PRO A 116 -16.35 -35.57 -40.79
N ALA A 117 -17.47 -36.25 -40.54
CA ALA A 117 -18.51 -35.76 -39.63
C ALA A 117 -18.01 -35.69 -38.16
N VAL A 118 -17.22 -36.69 -37.74
CA VAL A 118 -16.57 -36.70 -36.42
C VAL A 118 -15.54 -35.58 -36.31
N LEU A 119 -14.70 -35.39 -37.33
CA LEU A 119 -13.67 -34.35 -37.34
C LEU A 119 -14.28 -32.95 -37.28
N PHE A 120 -15.31 -32.65 -38.08
CA PHE A 120 -16.00 -31.36 -38.05
C PHE A 120 -16.64 -31.10 -36.68
N SER A 121 -17.26 -32.11 -36.07
CA SER A 121 -17.84 -32.00 -34.73
C SER A 121 -16.77 -31.71 -33.67
N LEU A 122 -15.61 -32.38 -33.76
CA LEU A 122 -14.49 -32.18 -32.85
C LEU A 122 -13.89 -30.77 -32.99
N VAL A 123 -13.75 -30.28 -34.22
CA VAL A 123 -13.30 -28.90 -34.50
C VAL A 123 -14.29 -27.88 -33.94
N ALA A 124 -15.60 -28.08 -34.13
CA ALA A 124 -16.62 -27.18 -33.58
C ALA A 124 -16.56 -27.12 -32.04
N VAL A 125 -16.44 -28.27 -31.37
CA VAL A 125 -16.28 -28.34 -29.91
C VAL A 125 -14.98 -27.66 -29.47
N ALA A 126 -13.86 -27.91 -30.16
CA ALA A 126 -12.59 -27.26 -29.87
C ALA A 126 -12.70 -25.73 -29.99
N CYS A 127 -13.32 -25.22 -31.06
CA CYS A 127 -13.56 -23.79 -31.27
C CYS A 127 -14.41 -23.16 -30.15
N ILE A 128 -15.46 -23.85 -29.68
CA ILE A 128 -16.28 -23.40 -28.54
C ILE A 128 -15.46 -23.37 -27.25
N THR A 129 -14.66 -24.40 -26.97
CA THR A 129 -13.82 -24.44 -25.76
C THR A 129 -12.78 -23.32 -25.75
N LEU A 130 -12.14 -23.04 -26.90
CA LEU A 130 -11.18 -21.93 -27.04
C LEU A 130 -11.84 -20.57 -26.80
N ARG A 131 -13.08 -20.38 -27.27
CA ARG A 131 -13.85 -19.17 -26.99
C ARG A 131 -14.15 -19.01 -25.51
N GLU A 132 -14.65 -20.05 -24.84
CA GLU A 132 -14.96 -20.00 -23.41
C GLU A 132 -13.70 -19.69 -22.59
N MET A 133 -12.56 -20.29 -22.95
CA MET A 133 -11.27 -19.97 -22.33
C MET A 133 -10.87 -18.50 -22.53
N GLY A 134 -11.04 -17.96 -23.75
CA GLY A 134 -10.76 -16.55 -24.04
C GLY A 134 -11.66 -15.58 -23.28
N VAL A 135 -12.96 -15.89 -23.17
CA VAL A 135 -13.92 -15.09 -22.41
C VAL A 135 -13.58 -15.10 -20.91
N VAL A 136 -13.23 -16.26 -20.35
CA VAL A 136 -12.82 -16.38 -18.95
C VAL A 136 -11.53 -15.60 -18.67
N ASP A 137 -10.54 -15.67 -19.56
CA ASP A 137 -9.29 -14.91 -19.39
C ASP A 137 -9.53 -13.39 -19.47
N SER A 138 -10.37 -12.96 -20.41
CA SER A 138 -10.78 -11.56 -20.55
C SER A 138 -11.56 -11.05 -19.33
N ALA A 139 -12.49 -11.86 -18.80
CA ALA A 139 -13.22 -11.54 -17.58
C ALA A 139 -12.30 -11.42 -16.37
N LYS A 140 -11.35 -12.37 -16.20
CA LYS A 140 -10.34 -12.30 -15.13
C LYS A 140 -9.43 -11.09 -15.27
N LYS A 141 -9.04 -10.73 -16.50
CA LYS A 141 -8.23 -9.53 -16.74
C LYS A 141 -9.00 -8.27 -16.35
N LYS A 142 -10.25 -8.14 -16.78
CA LYS A 142 -11.12 -7.01 -16.38
C LYS A 142 -11.38 -6.99 -14.88
N GLU A 143 -11.56 -8.14 -14.23
CA GLU A 143 -11.70 -8.24 -12.79
C GLU A 143 -10.44 -7.73 -12.07
N ARG A 144 -9.25 -8.10 -12.54
CA ARG A 144 -7.97 -7.59 -12.00
C ARG A 144 -7.82 -6.09 -12.22
N GLU A 145 -8.16 -5.58 -13.40
CA GLU A 145 -8.13 -4.15 -13.71
C GLU A 145 -9.13 -3.37 -12.83
N LEU A 146 -10.34 -3.89 -12.65
CA LEU A 146 -11.34 -3.30 -11.76
C LEU A 146 -10.91 -3.36 -10.30
N GLN A 147 -10.30 -4.46 -9.86
CA GLN A 147 -9.71 -4.56 -8.51
C GLN A 147 -8.59 -3.53 -8.33
N GLN A 148 -7.72 -3.35 -9.33
CA GLN A 148 -6.69 -2.31 -9.32
C GLN A 148 -7.31 -0.91 -9.25
N GLN A 149 -8.33 -0.62 -10.05
CA GLN A 149 -9.03 0.67 -10.03
C GLN A 149 -9.75 0.91 -8.69
N LEU A 150 -10.44 -0.09 -8.14
CA LEU A 150 -11.06 -0.01 -6.81
C LEU A 150 -10.03 0.25 -5.72
N ASN A 151 -8.84 -0.34 -5.84
CA ASN A 151 -7.75 -0.13 -4.90
C ASN A 151 -7.12 1.27 -5.00
N THR A 152 -7.41 2.07 -6.04
CA THR A 152 -6.95 3.47 -6.14
C THR A 152 -7.90 4.48 -5.53
N MET A 153 -9.10 4.09 -5.10
CA MET A 153 -10.02 5.03 -4.46
C MET A 153 -9.72 5.14 -2.95
N PRO A 154 -9.78 6.34 -2.37
CA PRO A 154 -9.74 6.48 -0.92
C PRO A 154 -10.90 5.68 -0.29
N PRO A 155 -10.68 5.03 0.87
CA PRO A 155 -11.76 4.34 1.59
C PRO A 155 -12.94 5.27 1.87
N LYS A 156 -14.17 4.73 1.90
CA LYS A 156 -15.41 5.54 1.99
C LYS A 156 -15.45 6.52 3.16
N ASN A 157 -14.88 6.14 4.31
CA ASN A 157 -14.88 6.97 5.52
C ASN A 157 -13.62 7.85 5.63
N PHE A 158 -12.62 7.64 4.77
CA PHE A 158 -11.35 8.34 4.83
C PHE A 158 -11.53 9.84 4.59
N LEU A 159 -12.31 10.24 3.58
CA LEU A 159 -12.48 11.66 3.26
C LEU A 159 -13.20 12.44 4.36
N THR A 160 -14.13 11.79 5.07
CA THR A 160 -14.78 12.39 6.25
C THR A 160 -13.77 12.58 7.37
N ALA A 161 -13.02 11.53 7.72
CA ALA A 161 -11.97 11.62 8.74
C ALA A 161 -10.87 12.64 8.37
N TYR A 162 -10.50 12.72 7.09
CA TYR A 162 -9.53 13.66 6.57
C TYR A 162 -10.02 15.10 6.71
N ARG A 163 -11.27 15.37 6.33
CA ARG A 163 -11.88 16.69 6.50
C ARG A 163 -11.88 17.10 7.97
N ASP A 164 -12.27 16.21 8.86
CA ASP A 164 -12.35 16.49 10.29
C ASP A 164 -10.94 16.73 10.86
N ALA A 165 -9.95 15.92 10.47
CA ALA A 165 -8.54 16.14 10.83
C ALA A 165 -7.99 17.49 10.33
N LEU A 166 -8.37 17.91 9.13
CA LEU A 166 -7.96 19.19 8.56
C LEU A 166 -8.57 20.38 9.32
N ILE A 167 -9.85 20.30 9.68
CA ILE A 167 -10.54 21.33 10.48
C ILE A 167 -9.89 21.42 11.87
N ASP A 168 -9.70 20.28 12.53
CA ASP A 168 -9.11 20.24 13.87
C ASP A 168 -7.68 20.80 13.87
N THR A 169 -6.86 20.40 12.89
CA THR A 169 -5.48 20.90 12.75
C THR A 169 -5.46 22.42 12.56
N ARG A 170 -6.36 22.93 11.71
CA ARG A 170 -6.49 24.37 11.50
C ARG A 170 -6.90 25.09 12.78
N MET A 171 -7.85 24.54 13.54
CA MET A 171 -8.29 25.12 14.81
C MET A 171 -7.16 25.19 15.84
N LEU A 172 -6.36 24.13 15.97
CA LEU A 172 -5.19 24.11 16.86
C LEU A 172 -4.19 25.20 16.45
N TYR A 173 -3.87 25.28 15.15
CA TYR A 173 -2.98 26.31 14.62
C TYR A 173 -3.50 27.74 14.87
N GLU A 174 -4.78 28.01 14.62
CA GLU A 174 -5.38 29.32 14.86
C GLU A 174 -5.41 29.69 16.35
N GLN A 175 -5.62 28.71 17.25
CA GLN A 175 -5.54 28.92 18.69
C GLN A 175 -4.13 29.32 19.15
N GLN A 176 -3.09 28.72 18.57
CA GLN A 176 -1.70 29.09 18.83
C GLN A 176 -1.39 30.53 18.40
N LEU A 177 -1.94 30.96 17.26
CA LEU A 177 -1.76 32.34 16.78
C LEU A 177 -2.52 33.39 17.62
N MET A 178 -3.71 33.04 18.14
CA MET A 178 -4.53 33.96 18.93
C MET A 178 -4.19 33.97 20.43
N GLY A 179 -3.59 32.90 20.94
CA GLY A 179 -3.06 32.83 22.29
C GLY A 179 -1.87 33.76 22.41
N GLY A 180 -2.08 35.00 22.89
CA GLY A 180 -1.00 35.99 23.03
C GLY A 180 0.25 35.42 23.72
N ALA A 181 1.42 36.01 23.43
CA ALA A 181 2.77 35.49 23.70
C ALA A 181 3.11 35.04 25.15
N SER A 182 2.21 35.24 26.13
CA SER A 182 2.40 34.85 27.53
C SER A 182 1.67 33.55 27.93
N ALA A 183 0.80 32.99 27.08
CA ALA A 183 0.00 31.81 27.41
C ALA A 183 0.43 30.51 26.68
N VAL A 184 1.26 30.62 25.64
CA VAL A 184 1.70 29.48 24.81
C VAL A 184 3.14 29.13 25.16
N SER A 185 3.39 27.87 25.53
CA SER A 185 4.73 27.32 25.81
C SER A 185 5.19 26.38 24.69
N SER A 186 6.50 26.11 24.59
CA SER A 186 7.04 25.13 23.64
C SER A 186 6.41 23.74 23.83
N GLN A 187 6.16 23.34 25.07
CA GLN A 187 5.49 22.08 25.41
C GLN A 187 4.08 22.00 24.84
N SER A 188 3.26 23.05 24.99
CA SER A 188 1.88 23.06 24.48
C SER A 188 1.86 22.93 22.95
N ILE A 189 2.79 23.60 22.25
CA ILE A 189 2.90 23.48 20.79
C ILE A 189 3.34 22.07 20.41
N GLY A 190 4.28 21.48 21.14
CA GLY A 190 4.71 20.09 20.96
C GLY A 190 3.54 19.10 21.11
N ASP A 191 2.70 19.29 22.12
CA ASP A 191 1.49 18.47 22.35
C ASP A 191 0.53 18.56 21.15
N ASP A 192 0.28 19.77 20.63
CA ASP A 192 -0.58 19.98 19.46
C ASP A 192 0.02 19.35 18.19
N ILE A 193 1.33 19.49 17.97
CA ILE A 193 2.04 18.84 16.85
C ILE A 193 1.83 17.32 16.92
N ARG A 194 1.99 16.72 18.11
CA ARG A 194 1.77 15.27 18.28
C ARG A 194 0.32 14.88 18.06
N LEU A 195 -0.65 15.70 18.46
CA LEU A 195 -2.06 15.44 18.18
C LEU A 195 -2.36 15.46 16.67
N VAL A 196 -1.77 16.39 15.92
CA VAL A 196 -1.89 16.45 14.46
C VAL A 196 -1.23 15.21 13.82
N MET A 197 -0.03 14.84 14.26
CA MET A 197 0.63 13.61 13.80
C MET A 197 -0.21 12.37 14.09
N ALA A 198 -0.80 12.24 15.30
CA ALA A 198 -1.66 11.12 15.65
C ALA A 198 -2.90 11.03 14.75
N LYS A 199 -3.50 12.17 14.36
CA LYS A 199 -4.56 12.21 13.35
C LYS A 199 -4.06 11.75 11.98
N MET A 200 -2.87 12.16 11.54
CA MET A 200 -2.27 11.67 10.30
C MET A 200 -1.99 10.15 10.33
N LEU A 201 -1.57 9.61 11.47
CA LEU A 201 -1.39 8.17 11.66
C LEU A 201 -2.71 7.41 11.61
N MET A 202 -3.77 7.94 12.21
CA MET A 202 -5.12 7.39 12.07
C MET A 202 -5.53 7.36 10.59
N LEU A 203 -5.29 8.43 9.84
CA LEU A 203 -5.59 8.49 8.41
C LEU A 203 -4.79 7.45 7.63
N ALA A 204 -3.50 7.28 7.93
CA ALA A 204 -2.67 6.22 7.35
C ALA A 204 -3.24 4.82 7.63
N GLN A 205 -3.64 4.56 8.87
CA GLN A 205 -4.25 3.29 9.28
C GLN A 205 -5.59 3.02 8.55
N GLN A 206 -6.43 4.05 8.41
CA GLN A 206 -7.69 3.97 7.67
C GLN A 206 -7.46 3.78 6.17
N TRP A 207 -6.46 4.46 5.60
CA TRP A 207 -6.09 4.35 4.19
C TRP A 207 -5.68 2.93 3.81
N GLU A 208 -4.93 2.27 4.69
CA GLU A 208 -4.54 0.87 4.54
C GLU A 208 -5.68 -0.10 4.92
N GLY A 209 -6.68 0.34 5.68
CA GLY A 209 -7.74 -0.54 6.18
C GLY A 209 -7.21 -1.57 7.20
N ALA A 210 -6.19 -1.19 7.98
CA ALA A 210 -5.47 -2.06 8.90
C ALA A 210 -5.62 -1.60 10.36
N PRO A 211 -6.84 -1.67 10.96
CA PRO A 211 -7.17 -1.03 12.24
C PRO A 211 -6.42 -1.59 13.46
N SER A 212 -5.84 -2.79 13.36
CA SER A 212 -5.09 -3.45 14.43
C SER A 212 -3.60 -3.12 14.42
N GLU A 213 -3.11 -2.41 13.40
CA GLU A 213 -1.69 -2.12 13.25
C GLU A 213 -1.31 -0.84 13.98
N THR A 214 -0.19 -0.90 14.70
CA THR A 214 0.41 0.27 15.34
C THR A 214 1.21 1.05 14.32
N TYR A 215 0.88 2.32 14.18
CA TYR A 215 1.64 3.28 13.38
C TYR A 215 2.43 4.18 14.31
N ARG A 216 3.57 4.66 13.83
CA ARG A 216 4.43 5.58 14.57
C ARG A 216 4.85 6.72 13.65
N ALA A 217 5.04 7.89 14.23
CA ALA A 217 5.56 9.04 13.53
C ALA A 217 6.62 9.77 14.34
N ASN A 218 7.54 10.41 13.63
CA ASN A 218 8.43 11.40 14.20
C ASN A 218 8.69 12.52 13.20
N ILE A 219 9.06 13.69 13.72
CA ILE A 219 9.58 14.78 12.92
C ILE A 219 11.07 14.89 13.19
N MET A 220 11.87 14.69 12.15
CA MET A 220 13.29 15.05 12.17
C MET A 220 13.43 16.53 11.83
N LEU A 221 14.09 17.28 12.69
CA LEU A 221 14.33 18.72 12.50
C LEU A 221 15.56 18.93 11.61
N VAL A 222 15.48 19.90 10.69
CA VAL A 222 16.59 20.30 9.81
C VAL A 222 17.40 21.42 10.44
N GLU A 223 18.72 21.27 10.48
CA GLU A 223 19.66 22.30 10.89
C GLU A 223 20.75 22.48 9.82
N GLU A 224 20.80 23.67 9.23
CA GLU A 224 21.78 24.04 8.20
C GLU A 224 22.93 24.89 8.79
N ASP A 225 22.74 25.47 9.99
CA ASP A 225 23.78 26.22 10.69
C ASP A 225 24.76 25.27 11.39
N LYS A 226 25.96 25.16 10.83
CA LYS A 226 27.05 24.31 11.36
C LYS A 226 27.49 24.75 12.76
N ALA A 227 27.53 26.05 13.04
CA ALA A 227 27.94 26.55 14.35
C ALA A 227 26.91 26.18 15.42
N TRP A 228 25.62 26.29 15.07
CA TRP A 228 24.54 25.82 15.94
C TRP A 228 24.63 24.29 16.17
N CYS A 229 24.88 23.51 15.12
CA CYS A 229 25.05 22.05 15.23
C CYS A 229 26.22 21.68 16.16
N MET A 230 27.35 22.38 16.07
CA MET A 230 28.49 22.16 16.97
C MET A 230 28.15 22.46 18.43
N ALA A 231 27.39 23.52 18.69
CA ALA A 231 27.03 23.91 20.04
C ALA A 231 25.99 22.96 20.67
N ASN A 232 25.01 22.51 19.88
CA ASN A 232 23.80 21.87 20.41
C ASN A 232 23.69 20.37 20.11
N LEU A 233 24.37 19.86 19.06
CA LEU A 233 24.24 18.48 18.58
C LEU A 233 25.56 17.70 18.59
N ALA A 234 26.64 18.23 19.15
CA ALA A 234 27.95 17.60 19.12
C ALA A 234 27.94 16.14 19.63
N LYS A 235 27.17 15.85 20.68
CA LYS A 235 27.09 14.51 21.27
C LYS A 235 26.33 13.54 20.37
N GLU A 236 25.20 13.97 19.83
CA GLU A 236 24.33 13.20 18.94
C GLU A 236 25.02 12.95 17.59
N ILE A 237 25.74 13.95 17.04
CA ILE A 237 26.53 13.81 15.82
C ILE A 237 27.67 12.80 16.03
N ASN A 238 28.38 12.85 17.16
CA ASN A 238 29.49 11.95 17.44
C ASN A 238 29.04 10.50 17.69
N SER A 239 27.86 10.32 18.29
CA SER A 239 27.28 9.00 18.54
C SER A 239 26.54 8.41 17.33
N SER A 240 26.15 9.25 16.38
CA SER A 240 25.44 8.81 15.18
C SER A 240 26.32 7.93 14.26
N PRO A 241 25.79 6.78 13.80
CA PRO A 241 26.49 5.88 12.89
C PRO A 241 26.58 6.38 11.44
N PHE A 242 25.84 7.42 11.06
CA PHE A 242 25.59 7.75 9.66
C PHE A 242 26.60 8.71 9.04
N PHE A 243 27.50 9.28 9.83
CA PHE A 243 28.56 10.14 9.32
C PHE A 243 29.73 9.31 8.80
N LEU A 244 29.97 9.36 7.48
CA LEU A 244 31.04 8.66 6.81
C LEU A 244 32.43 9.22 7.17
N PHE A 245 32.56 10.55 7.11
CA PHE A 245 33.81 11.26 7.42
C PHE A 245 33.92 11.51 8.94
N GLY A 246 34.56 10.57 9.66
CA GLY A 246 34.48 10.51 11.12
C GLY A 246 35.70 11.01 11.91
N SER A 247 36.68 11.69 11.31
CA SER A 247 37.95 12.05 11.97
C SER A 247 37.78 13.03 13.13
N ASN A 248 36.86 13.98 13.04
CA ASN A 248 36.46 14.91 14.10
C ASN A 248 35.09 15.54 13.74
N LEU A 249 34.53 16.34 14.66
CA LEU A 249 33.21 16.97 14.48
C LEU A 249 33.19 17.96 13.31
N ASP A 250 34.27 18.73 13.12
CA ASP A 250 34.38 19.69 12.01
C ASP A 250 34.33 18.98 10.66
N ALA A 251 35.12 17.92 10.48
CA ALA A 251 35.14 17.13 9.25
C ALA A 251 33.79 16.49 8.91
N ARG A 252 33.04 16.07 9.94
CA ARG A 252 31.67 15.55 9.79
C ARG A 252 30.75 16.60 9.20
N LEU A 253 30.79 17.81 9.72
CA LEU A 253 29.92 18.92 9.34
C LEU A 253 30.38 19.61 8.04
N ASP A 254 31.68 19.67 7.78
CA ASP A 254 32.25 20.26 6.57
C ASP A 254 31.81 19.52 5.31
N SER A 255 31.59 18.22 5.41
CA SER A 255 31.13 17.37 4.31
C SER A 255 29.60 17.29 4.18
N THR A 256 28.86 18.17 4.88
CA THR A 256 27.38 18.25 4.81
C THR A 256 26.90 19.65 4.51
N ASP A 257 25.72 19.75 3.88
CA ASP A 257 24.98 21.01 3.79
C ASP A 257 24.09 21.23 5.02
N GLY A 258 23.73 20.16 5.74
CA GLY A 258 23.03 20.24 7.01
C GLY A 258 22.88 18.88 7.69
N VAL A 259 22.25 18.91 8.86
CA VAL A 259 21.98 17.75 9.70
C VAL A 259 20.48 17.66 9.96
N LEU A 260 19.94 16.45 9.82
CA LEU A 260 18.63 16.08 10.33
C LEU A 260 18.80 15.49 11.73
N HIS A 261 17.97 15.87 12.70
CA HIS A 261 18.09 15.33 14.05
C HIS A 261 16.76 15.05 14.74
N ILE A 262 16.83 14.09 15.66
CA ILE A 262 15.87 13.85 16.73
C ILE A 262 16.68 13.94 18.02
N SER A 263 16.31 14.85 18.91
CA SER A 263 17.01 15.02 20.20
C SER A 263 16.20 14.50 21.38
N SER A 264 14.88 14.46 21.26
CA SER A 264 13.93 13.99 22.27
C SER A 264 12.68 13.40 21.62
N ASP A 265 11.81 12.83 22.44
CA ASP A 265 10.51 12.26 22.05
C ASP A 265 9.40 13.30 21.85
N GLU A 266 9.67 14.58 22.12
CA GLU A 266 8.71 15.68 22.05
C GLU A 266 7.98 15.78 20.70
N LEU A 267 8.67 15.49 19.60
CA LEU A 267 8.12 15.54 18.23
C LEU A 267 7.97 14.13 17.65
N SER A 268 7.59 13.17 18.48
CA SER A 268 7.30 11.79 18.10
C SER A 268 5.95 11.35 18.65
N THR A 269 5.28 10.39 18.01
CA THR A 269 4.04 9.84 18.55
C THR A 269 3.76 8.42 18.05
N VAL A 270 2.94 7.70 18.81
CA VAL A 270 2.44 6.37 18.48
C VAL A 270 0.93 6.39 18.38
N PHE A 271 0.39 5.74 17.35
CA PHE A 271 -1.04 5.49 17.21
C PHE A 271 -1.32 3.99 17.33
N ASP A 272 -1.93 3.62 18.45
CA ASP A 272 -2.36 2.25 18.78
C ASP A 272 -3.89 2.08 18.82
N GLY A 273 -4.62 3.05 18.25
CA GLY A 273 -6.08 3.14 18.26
C GLY A 273 -6.62 4.29 19.11
N LYS A 274 -5.77 5.00 19.87
CA LYS A 274 -6.11 6.22 20.60
C LYS A 274 -5.53 7.46 19.93
N GLN A 275 -6.31 8.55 19.90
CA GLN A 275 -5.89 9.86 19.36
C GLN A 275 -5.48 10.81 20.48
N ASP A 276 -4.55 10.39 21.33
CA ASP A 276 -4.11 11.15 22.50
C ASP A 276 -2.76 11.86 22.29
N GLY A 277 -2.03 11.57 21.20
CA GLY A 277 -0.79 12.27 20.85
C GLY A 277 0.33 12.02 21.87
N GLN A 278 0.35 10.84 22.50
CA GLN A 278 1.41 10.52 23.46
C GLN A 278 2.78 10.44 22.77
N PRO A 279 3.85 10.90 23.44
CA PRO A 279 5.20 10.81 22.91
C PRO A 279 5.63 9.33 22.76
N ASP A 280 6.46 9.06 21.76
CA ASP A 280 7.01 7.72 21.55
C ASP A 280 8.23 7.50 22.46
N ALA A 281 8.02 6.85 23.60
CA ALA A 281 9.08 6.56 24.57
C ALA A 281 10.19 5.63 24.05
N ASP A 282 9.98 4.93 22.93
CA ASP A 282 10.99 4.05 22.33
C ASP A 282 11.93 4.81 21.36
N ILE A 283 11.71 6.11 21.14
CA ILE A 283 12.52 6.87 20.19
C ILE A 283 13.87 7.27 20.80
N GLU A 284 14.94 7.00 20.07
CA GLU A 284 16.30 7.31 20.48
C GLU A 284 16.82 8.55 19.72
N PRO A 285 17.63 9.40 20.37
CA PRO A 285 18.27 10.53 19.70
C PRO A 285 19.16 10.06 18.56
N ILE A 286 19.07 10.75 17.42
CA ILE A 286 19.79 10.36 16.21
C ILE A 286 20.00 11.54 15.27
N CYS A 287 21.14 11.55 14.57
CA CYS A 287 21.47 12.56 13.58
C CYS A 287 21.77 11.92 12.23
N PHE A 288 21.29 12.52 11.15
CA PHE A 288 21.62 12.11 9.78
C PHE A 288 22.26 13.28 9.03
N PRO A 289 23.43 13.09 8.41
CA PRO A 289 23.95 14.07 7.47
C PRO A 289 23.05 14.12 6.21
N PHE A 290 22.93 15.29 5.59
CA PHE A 290 22.42 15.39 4.22
C PHE A 290 23.23 16.38 3.39
N ALA A 291 23.22 16.15 2.07
CA ALA A 291 23.80 17.01 1.06
C ALA A 291 22.72 17.40 0.04
N LEU A 292 22.70 18.65 -0.38
CA LEU A 292 21.78 19.16 -1.39
C LEU A 292 22.20 18.66 -2.78
N HIS A 293 21.23 18.42 -3.66
CA HIS A 293 21.50 17.95 -5.01
C HIS A 293 22.45 18.87 -5.82
N ASN A 294 22.47 20.17 -5.49
CA ASN A 294 23.27 21.18 -6.17
C ASN A 294 24.45 21.65 -5.29
N THR A 295 24.93 20.78 -4.41
CA THR A 295 25.96 21.11 -3.44
C THR A 295 27.28 21.48 -4.12
N LYS A 296 28.03 22.40 -3.50
CA LYS A 296 29.39 22.78 -3.92
C LYS A 296 30.47 22.02 -3.16
N LEU A 297 30.08 21.06 -2.32
CA LEU A 297 30.98 20.26 -1.52
C LEU A 297 31.83 19.36 -2.41
N VAL A 298 33.15 19.36 -2.18
CA VAL A 298 34.11 18.53 -2.93
C VAL A 298 33.89 17.05 -2.65
N SER A 299 33.63 16.73 -1.38
CA SER A 299 33.23 15.42 -0.88
C SER A 299 32.02 15.61 0.01
N HIS A 300 31.02 14.74 -0.11
CA HIS A 300 29.80 14.84 0.65
C HIS A 300 29.36 13.47 1.17
N HIS A 301 28.62 13.44 2.27
CA HIS A 301 28.02 12.19 2.74
C HIS A 301 26.91 11.76 1.77
N PRO A 302 26.75 10.46 1.53
CA PRO A 302 25.64 9.97 0.72
C PRO A 302 24.31 10.26 1.43
N ASN A 303 23.30 10.66 0.67
CA ASN A 303 21.96 10.85 1.21
C ASN A 303 21.30 9.49 1.41
N ILE A 304 21.20 9.05 2.66
CA ILE A 304 20.53 7.80 3.00
C ILE A 304 19.05 7.87 2.55
N PRO A 305 18.52 6.81 1.90
CA PRO A 305 17.11 6.75 1.52
C PRO A 305 16.17 7.00 2.70
N GLY A 306 15.08 7.73 2.46
CA GLY A 306 14.15 8.16 3.51
C GLY A 306 14.31 9.64 3.83
N ALA A 307 14.42 10.01 5.10
CA ALA A 307 14.40 11.42 5.51
C ALA A 307 15.51 12.30 4.90
N PRO A 308 16.79 11.89 4.89
CA PRO A 308 17.87 12.71 4.29
C PRO A 308 17.64 12.98 2.81
N GLU A 309 17.33 11.95 2.03
CA GLU A 309 17.02 12.09 0.62
C GLU A 309 15.73 12.91 0.39
N ALA A 310 14.70 12.73 1.21
CA ALA A 310 13.44 13.46 1.10
C ALA A 310 13.65 14.97 1.30
N VAL A 311 14.45 15.36 2.29
CA VAL A 311 14.79 16.76 2.56
C VAL A 311 15.70 17.35 1.49
N SER A 312 16.69 16.60 1.02
CA SER A 312 17.58 17.05 -0.05
C SER A 312 16.79 17.37 -1.32
N THR A 313 15.96 16.42 -1.75
CA THR A 313 15.20 16.50 -3.02
C THR A 313 13.89 17.27 -2.92
N LEU A 314 13.42 17.55 -1.70
CA LEU A 314 12.07 18.08 -1.42
C LEU A 314 10.96 17.21 -2.02
N ARG A 315 11.20 15.90 -2.11
CA ARG A 315 10.23 14.90 -2.58
C ARG A 315 9.97 13.85 -1.50
N PRO A 316 8.74 13.34 -1.38
CA PRO A 316 8.45 12.23 -0.49
C PRO A 316 9.26 10.99 -0.88
N GLN A 317 9.73 10.25 0.11
CA GLN A 317 10.47 9.00 -0.07
C GLN A 317 9.71 7.86 0.58
N TYR A 318 9.57 6.75 -0.15
CA TYR A 318 8.88 5.57 0.32
C TYR A 318 9.81 4.36 0.33
N ILE A 319 9.84 3.67 1.46
CA ILE A 319 10.62 2.46 1.65
C ILE A 319 9.67 1.35 2.08
N ALA A 320 9.35 0.46 1.13
CA ALA A 320 8.46 -0.67 1.33
C ALA A 320 9.00 -1.69 2.35
N ASN A 321 10.31 -1.87 2.37
CA ASN A 321 11.01 -2.79 3.27
C ASN A 321 12.45 -2.31 3.49
N CYS A 322 12.70 -1.73 4.67
CA CYS A 322 13.99 -1.13 5.03
C CYS A 322 15.15 -2.12 4.87
N ARG A 323 14.96 -3.37 5.30
CA ARG A 323 16.05 -4.36 5.26
C ARG A 323 16.57 -4.58 3.84
N THR A 324 15.68 -4.92 2.92
CA THR A 324 16.09 -5.18 1.53
C THR A 324 16.52 -3.91 0.81
N HIS A 325 15.82 -2.80 1.06
CA HIS A 325 16.09 -1.54 0.38
C HIS A 325 17.46 -0.95 0.74
N PHE A 326 17.85 -0.97 2.02
CA PHE A 326 19.15 -0.45 2.44
C PHE A 326 20.30 -1.35 2.01
N ASP A 327 20.12 -2.68 2.00
CA ASP A 327 21.14 -3.59 1.49
C ASP A 327 21.39 -3.35 -0.01
N GLU A 328 20.33 -3.26 -0.82
CA GLU A 328 20.41 -2.95 -2.26
C GLU A 328 20.97 -1.54 -2.55
N TRP A 329 20.64 -0.57 -1.71
CA TRP A 329 21.19 0.79 -1.82
C TRP A 329 22.68 0.81 -1.49
N LEU A 330 23.10 0.21 -0.37
CA LEU A 330 24.50 0.14 0.03
C LEU A 330 25.37 -0.58 -1.00
N GLU A 331 24.87 -1.65 -1.61
CA GLU A 331 25.58 -2.36 -2.69
C GLU A 331 25.82 -1.46 -3.92
N ARG A 332 24.85 -0.62 -4.28
CA ARG A 332 25.00 0.35 -5.38
C ARG A 332 25.97 1.47 -5.02
N GLU A 333 25.81 2.07 -3.85
CA GLU A 333 26.67 3.17 -3.41
C GLU A 333 28.13 2.73 -3.24
N LEU A 334 28.39 1.49 -2.80
CA LEU A 334 29.74 0.93 -2.76
C LEU A 334 30.39 0.83 -4.15
N HIS A 335 29.58 0.64 -5.20
CA HIS A 335 30.07 0.61 -6.58
C HIS A 335 30.39 2.02 -7.11
N ASP A 336 29.58 3.00 -6.70
CA ASP A 336 29.59 4.34 -7.28
C ASP A 336 30.47 5.34 -6.50
N ASP A 337 30.58 5.21 -5.17
CA ASP A 337 31.39 6.10 -4.31
C ASP A 337 32.58 5.37 -3.67
N SER A 338 33.78 5.77 -4.08
CA SER A 338 35.05 5.24 -3.57
C SER A 338 35.28 5.44 -2.05
N HIS A 339 34.52 6.33 -1.39
CA HIS A 339 34.69 6.61 0.03
C HIS A 339 33.89 5.67 0.94
N ILE A 340 32.93 4.92 0.40
CA ILE A 340 32.11 4.00 1.20
C ILE A 340 32.93 2.76 1.53
N SER A 341 33.20 2.59 2.82
CA SER A 341 33.94 1.43 3.31
C SER A 341 33.00 0.28 3.67
N PRO A 342 33.46 -0.98 3.59
CA PRO A 342 32.71 -2.13 4.13
C PRO A 342 32.37 -1.99 5.61
N PHE A 343 33.18 -1.23 6.38
CA PHE A 343 32.88 -0.90 7.76
C PHE A 343 31.61 -0.04 7.87
N TYR A 344 31.53 1.05 7.09
CA TYR A 344 30.35 1.92 7.07
C TYR A 344 29.09 1.14 6.68
N GLN A 345 29.17 0.30 5.64
CA GLN A 345 28.10 -0.61 5.24
C GLN A 345 27.63 -1.49 6.41
N GLY A 346 28.57 -2.15 7.10
CA GLY A 346 28.26 -3.00 8.24
C GLY A 346 27.57 -2.26 9.39
N VAL A 347 27.93 -0.99 9.62
CA VAL A 347 27.30 -0.16 10.65
C VAL A 347 25.86 0.21 10.25
N VAL A 348 25.63 0.67 9.01
CA VAL A 348 24.30 1.07 8.52
C VAL A 348 23.35 -0.15 8.44
N SER A 349 23.80 -1.28 7.86
CA SER A 349 23.01 -2.51 7.81
C SER A 349 22.68 -3.03 9.22
N LYS A 350 23.58 -2.90 10.19
CA LYS A 350 23.33 -3.29 11.58
C LYS A 350 22.26 -2.42 12.24
N TYR A 351 22.23 -1.12 11.95
CA TYR A 351 21.19 -0.22 12.47
C TYR A 351 19.80 -0.63 11.96
N TYR A 352 19.62 -0.70 10.63
CA TYR A 352 18.32 -1.03 10.04
C TYR A 352 17.92 -2.51 10.19
N GLY A 353 18.90 -3.40 10.41
CA GLY A 353 18.63 -4.81 10.74
C GLY A 353 18.03 -5.03 12.14
N LYS A 354 18.36 -4.16 13.10
CA LYS A 354 17.93 -4.27 14.51
C LYS A 354 16.57 -3.65 14.81
N HIS A 355 16.17 -2.61 14.09
CA HIS A 355 14.91 -1.92 14.38
C HIS A 355 13.70 -2.80 14.09
N LYS A 356 12.89 -3.04 15.12
CA LYS A 356 11.67 -3.86 15.04
C LYS A 356 10.46 -3.09 14.53
N PHE A 357 10.44 -1.78 14.72
CA PHE A 357 9.24 -0.95 14.52
C PHE A 357 9.19 -0.22 13.17
N ALA A 358 10.35 0.00 12.52
CA ALA A 358 10.45 0.72 11.25
C ALA A 358 10.82 -0.25 10.12
N VAL A 359 9.91 -1.17 9.78
CA VAL A 359 10.12 -2.11 8.67
C VAL A 359 9.80 -1.44 7.34
N SER A 360 8.79 -0.57 7.31
CA SER A 360 8.50 0.31 6.17
C SER A 360 8.34 1.75 6.63
N ILE A 361 8.73 2.69 5.78
CA ILE A 361 8.85 4.12 6.09
C ILE A 361 8.28 4.93 4.94
N LEU A 362 7.49 5.95 5.27
CA LEU A 362 7.14 7.06 4.40
C LEU A 362 7.73 8.33 5.01
N ALA A 363 8.68 8.96 4.30
CA ALA A 363 9.30 10.20 4.69
C ALA A 363 8.75 11.34 3.83
N ILE A 364 8.15 12.35 4.45
CA ILE A 364 7.56 13.52 3.79
C ILE A 364 8.37 14.75 4.19
N PRO A 365 8.99 15.48 3.26
CA PRO A 365 9.74 16.68 3.59
C PRO A 365 8.80 17.81 4.00
N LEU A 366 9.15 18.51 5.08
CA LEU A 366 8.44 19.67 5.60
C LEU A 366 9.21 20.93 5.24
N PHE A 367 8.52 21.88 4.61
CA PHE A 367 9.11 23.13 4.16
C PHE A 367 8.06 24.23 4.15
N VAL A 368 8.49 25.46 4.39
CA VAL A 368 7.69 26.66 4.18
C VAL A 368 8.11 27.35 2.90
N LYS A 369 7.16 28.05 2.25
CA LYS A 369 7.46 28.88 1.09
C LYS A 369 7.69 30.31 1.58
N GLY A 370 8.90 30.82 1.38
CA GLY A 370 9.22 32.22 1.60
C GLY A 370 8.48 33.13 0.61
N GLY A 371 8.43 34.42 0.91
CA GLY A 371 7.83 35.43 0.03
C GLY A 371 8.55 35.59 -1.31
N ASP A 372 9.80 35.12 -1.40
CA ASP A 372 10.62 35.02 -2.61
C ASP A 372 10.34 33.75 -3.44
N GLY A 373 9.44 32.88 -2.98
CA GLY A 373 9.13 31.61 -3.60
C GLY A 373 10.15 30.50 -3.32
N LEU A 374 11.20 30.77 -2.54
CA LEU A 374 12.16 29.75 -2.11
C LEU A 374 11.53 28.87 -1.02
N LYS A 375 11.84 27.58 -1.07
CA LYS A 375 11.39 26.62 -0.06
C LYS A 375 12.44 26.51 1.03
N GLN A 376 12.11 26.97 2.23
CA GLN A 376 12.93 26.79 3.41
C GLN A 376 12.58 25.45 4.06
N ARG A 377 13.59 24.61 4.27
CA ARG A 377 13.45 23.29 4.92
C ARG A 377 13.22 23.49 6.41
N VAL A 378 12.24 22.78 6.96
CA VAL A 378 11.90 22.83 8.39
C VAL A 378 12.16 21.48 9.05
N GLY A 379 11.89 20.39 8.33
CA GLY A 379 12.00 19.06 8.88
C GLY A 379 11.63 17.96 7.90
N CYS A 380 11.48 16.76 8.42
CA CYS A 380 10.89 15.64 7.70
C CYS A 380 9.97 14.86 8.63
N LEU A 381 8.72 14.68 8.21
CA LEU A 381 7.76 13.80 8.87
C LEU A 381 8.02 12.37 8.40
N ASN A 382 8.40 11.50 9.32
CA ASN A 382 8.49 10.07 9.08
C ASN A 382 7.24 9.39 9.63
N ILE A 383 6.57 8.60 8.80
CA ILE A 383 5.49 7.68 9.18
C ILE A 383 5.99 6.26 8.95
N TYR A 384 5.95 5.40 9.95
CA TYR A 384 6.52 4.07 9.85
C TYR A 384 5.71 3.01 10.62
N LYS A 385 5.89 1.76 10.20
CA LYS A 385 5.16 0.60 10.71
C LYS A 385 6.08 -0.63 10.78
N GLY A 386 5.82 -1.50 11.76
CA GLY A 386 6.54 -2.76 11.98
C GLY A 386 6.26 -3.88 10.95
N LYS A 387 5.60 -3.56 9.83
CA LYS A 387 5.35 -4.47 8.71
C LYS A 387 5.78 -3.85 7.40
N LYS A 388 6.00 -4.69 6.39
CA LYS A 388 6.30 -4.24 5.03
C LYS A 388 5.10 -3.53 4.41
N ASP A 389 5.38 -2.78 3.35
CA ASP A 389 4.38 -2.23 2.43
C ASP A 389 3.33 -1.34 3.10
N ILE A 390 3.75 -0.37 3.93
CA ILE A 390 2.83 0.64 4.48
C ILE A 390 2.07 1.32 3.32
N LEU A 391 0.76 1.52 3.51
CA LEU A 391 -0.18 2.11 2.54
C LEU A 391 -0.30 1.39 1.18
N MET A 392 0.12 0.13 1.09
CA MET A 392 -0.05 -0.74 -0.09
C MET A 392 0.71 -0.31 -1.37
N GLY A 393 1.90 0.27 -1.22
CA GLY A 393 2.86 0.48 -2.32
C GLY A 393 2.78 1.83 -3.06
N ASP A 394 3.74 2.05 -3.97
CA ASP A 394 4.14 3.38 -4.50
C ASP A 394 3.00 4.25 -5.03
N SER A 395 2.12 3.69 -5.86
CA SER A 395 1.04 4.48 -6.47
C SER A 395 0.06 5.04 -5.44
N ARG A 396 -0.28 4.24 -4.42
CA ARG A 396 -1.19 4.65 -3.34
C ARG A 396 -0.50 5.56 -2.33
N ASN A 397 0.79 5.38 -2.09
CA ASN A 397 1.60 6.30 -1.29
C ASN A 397 1.54 7.71 -1.84
N ASN A 398 1.76 7.87 -3.15
CA ASN A 398 1.76 9.19 -3.78
C ASN A 398 0.41 9.90 -3.59
N GLN A 399 -0.71 9.19 -3.79
CA GLN A 399 -2.04 9.75 -3.57
C GLN A 399 -2.28 10.12 -2.11
N PHE A 400 -1.85 9.28 -1.17
CA PHE A 400 -1.92 9.57 0.26
C PHE A 400 -1.12 10.83 0.59
N VAL A 401 0.12 10.94 0.09
CA VAL A 401 0.97 12.11 0.34
C VAL A 401 0.35 13.38 -0.21
N GLU A 402 -0.18 13.38 -1.44
CA GLU A 402 -0.86 14.54 -2.02
C GLU A 402 -2.03 15.02 -1.13
N LEU A 403 -2.79 14.09 -0.54
CA LEU A 403 -3.84 14.41 0.41
C LEU A 403 -3.30 14.92 1.75
N MET A 404 -2.10 14.51 2.16
CA MET A 404 -1.48 14.94 3.41
C MET A 404 -0.78 16.30 3.32
N LEU A 405 -0.50 16.81 2.11
CA LEU A 405 0.23 18.08 1.94
C LEU A 405 -0.38 19.28 2.69
N PRO A 406 -1.72 19.48 2.73
CA PRO A 406 -2.30 20.57 3.52
C PRO A 406 -2.01 20.46 5.03
N LEU A 407 -2.06 19.24 5.58
CA LEU A 407 -1.70 18.99 6.99
C LEU A 407 -0.20 19.22 7.22
N CYS A 408 0.65 18.81 6.27
CA CYS A 408 2.09 19.05 6.32
C CYS A 408 2.43 20.55 6.28
N SER A 409 1.62 21.37 5.59
CA SER A 409 1.78 22.83 5.58
C SER A 409 1.54 23.40 6.98
N PHE A 410 0.43 23.05 7.63
CA PHE A 410 0.17 23.49 9.01
C PHE A 410 1.22 22.99 9.98
N LEU A 411 1.64 21.72 9.87
CA LEU A 411 2.75 21.19 10.68
C LEU A 411 4.04 21.99 10.51
N SER A 412 4.38 22.38 9.27
CA SER A 412 5.59 23.18 9.02
C SER A 412 5.54 24.52 9.75
N ASP A 413 4.39 25.20 9.73
CA ASP A 413 4.20 26.47 10.45
C ASP A 413 4.24 26.26 11.97
N MET A 414 3.58 25.23 12.50
CA MET A 414 3.61 24.89 13.93
C MET A 414 5.03 24.57 14.42
N ILE A 415 5.84 23.88 13.61
CA ILE A 415 7.25 23.58 13.97
C ILE A 415 8.08 24.86 14.04
N LEU A 416 7.87 25.81 13.12
CA LEU A 416 8.57 27.10 13.19
C LEU A 416 8.20 27.85 14.48
N SER A 417 6.92 27.88 14.84
CA SER A 417 6.48 28.44 16.12
C SER A 417 7.15 27.72 17.29
N TYR A 418 7.10 26.39 17.32
CA TYR A 418 7.74 25.58 18.35
C TYR A 418 9.22 25.93 18.56
N ARG A 419 9.99 26.07 17.47
CA ARG A 419 11.42 26.45 17.54
C ARG A 419 11.61 27.83 18.17
N VAL A 420 10.86 28.84 17.73
CA VAL A 420 10.95 30.21 18.27
C VAL A 420 10.69 30.24 19.77
N TYR A 421 9.69 29.50 20.26
CA TYR A 421 9.40 29.42 21.68
C TYR A 421 10.48 28.65 22.45
N LYS A 422 10.98 27.53 21.91
CA LYS A 422 12.03 26.73 22.53
C LYS A 422 13.33 27.53 22.70
N ASP A 423 13.74 28.26 21.67
CA ASP A 423 14.94 29.11 21.72
C ASP A 423 14.76 30.29 22.70
N GLY A 424 13.55 30.88 22.74
CA GLY A 424 13.20 31.94 23.68
C GLY A 424 13.14 31.50 25.14
N GLU A 425 12.75 30.25 25.42
CA GLU A 425 12.76 29.65 26.74
C GLU A 425 14.19 29.34 27.21
N ALA A 426 15.04 28.81 26.31
CA ALA A 426 16.45 28.55 26.59
C ALA A 426 17.22 29.82 26.99
N THR A 427 17.06 30.90 26.23
CA THR A 427 17.72 32.20 26.53
C THR A 427 17.23 32.85 27.83
N LYS A 428 15.99 32.59 28.27
CA LYS A 428 15.50 33.05 29.59
C LYS A 428 16.15 32.28 30.72
N HIS A 429 16.32 30.97 30.58
CA HIS A 429 16.99 30.15 31.58
C HIS A 429 18.46 30.54 31.76
N GLU A 430 19.18 30.84 30.68
CA GLU A 430 20.58 31.31 30.75
C GLU A 430 20.74 32.66 31.46
N ARG A 431 19.75 33.56 31.38
CA ARG A 431 19.79 34.87 32.05
C ARG A 431 19.39 34.83 33.53
N ALA A 432 18.76 33.74 33.97
CA ALA A 432 18.33 33.55 35.35
C ALA A 432 19.41 32.88 36.23
N HIS A 433 20.47 32.36 35.62
CA HIS A 433 21.68 31.84 36.25
C HIS A 433 22.83 32.85 36.11
#